data_AF-A0A067KYE2-F1
#
_entry.id   AF-A0A067KYE2-F1
#
_cell.length_a   1.000
_cell.length_b   1.000
_cell.length_c   1.000
_cell.angle_alpha   90.00
_cell.angle_beta   90.00
_cell.angle_gamma   90.00
#
_symmetry.space_group_name_H-M   'P 1'
#
loop_
_entity.id
_entity.type
_entity.pdbx_description
1 polymer ?
#
loop_
_entity_poly.entity_id
_entity_poly.type
_entity_poly.pdbx_seq_one_letter_code
_entity_poly.pdbx_strand_id
1 'polypeptide(L)'
;MAILGYLMYGEHLKSQVTLNLPIRKISAKIAIYTTLVNPLTKYAVIITPIAKAMEDTFRLGNSRFLSILVRTAIMISTLVVALTIPFFGYVMAFIGSFLSVTVSMLFPCLCYLRINTAARSFGFELVIIVGILIAGLFAAIVGTYTSIKQIINHL
;
A
#
# COMPACT_ATOMS: atom_id res chain seq x y z
N MET A 1 -18.14 0.22 5.74
CA MET A 1 -17.63 -0.84 6.66
C MET A 1 -17.01 -0.29 7.93
N ALA A 2 -16.20 0.78 7.90
CA ALA A 2 -15.61 1.38 9.10
C ALA A 2 -16.64 1.78 10.18
N ILE A 3 -17.74 2.42 9.77
CA ILE A 3 -18.82 2.87 10.69
C ILE A 3 -19.43 1.69 11.46
N LEU A 4 -19.78 0.59 10.76
CA LEU A 4 -20.35 -0.61 11.39
C LEU A 4 -19.36 -1.27 12.35
N GLY A 5 -18.08 -1.36 11.97
CA GLY A 5 -17.03 -1.90 12.84
C GLY A 5 -16.85 -1.07 14.12
N TYR A 6 -16.88 0.26 14.01
CA TYR A 6 -16.82 1.15 15.16
C TYR A 6 -18.06 1.04 16.04
N LEU A 7 -19.28 0.97 15.47
CA LEU A 7 -20.50 0.78 16.25
C LEU A 7 -20.52 -0.56 17.01
N MET A 8 -19.87 -1.61 16.47
CA MET A 8 -19.81 -2.92 17.12
C MET A 8 -18.80 -3.01 18.27
N TYR A 9 -17.64 -2.36 18.15
CA TYR A 9 -16.52 -2.52 19.11
C TYR A 9 -16.13 -1.23 19.85
N GLY A 10 -16.66 -0.08 19.43
CA GLY A 10 -16.41 1.24 20.01
C GLY A 10 -14.91 1.57 20.08
N GLU A 11 -14.53 2.19 21.20
CA GLU A 11 -13.15 2.59 21.54
C GLU A 11 -12.18 1.40 21.66
N HIS A 12 -12.67 0.16 21.76
CA HIS A 12 -11.83 -1.04 21.85
C HIS A 12 -11.42 -1.62 20.48
N LEU A 13 -11.82 -0.96 19.37
CA LEU A 13 -11.51 -1.43 18.03
C LEU A 13 -9.99 -1.37 17.74
N LYS A 14 -9.36 -2.54 17.67
CA LYS A 14 -7.98 -2.68 17.18
C LYS A 14 -7.83 -2.38 15.68
N SER A 15 -6.59 -2.14 15.23
CA SER A 15 -6.24 -1.77 13.84
C SER A 15 -6.76 -2.74 12.76
N GLN A 16 -7.01 -4.00 13.12
CA GLN A 16 -7.69 -4.96 12.26
C GLN A 16 -8.98 -5.41 12.95
N VAL A 17 -10.11 -5.29 12.24
CA VAL A 17 -11.41 -5.75 12.76
C VAL A 17 -11.39 -7.25 13.09
N THR A 18 -10.61 -8.04 12.33
CA THR A 18 -10.42 -9.48 12.53
C THR A 18 -9.90 -9.83 13.92
N LEU A 19 -9.10 -8.95 14.53
CA LEU A 19 -8.53 -9.15 15.86
C LEU A 19 -9.54 -8.94 17.00
N ASN A 20 -10.67 -8.30 16.71
CA ASN A 20 -11.75 -8.07 17.67
C ASN A 20 -12.85 -9.16 17.60
N LEU A 21 -12.79 -10.08 16.63
CA LEU A 21 -13.81 -11.12 16.49
C LEU A 21 -13.76 -12.15 17.65
N PRO A 22 -14.93 -12.57 18.17
CA PRO A 22 -15.00 -13.55 19.25
C PRO A 22 -14.65 -14.96 18.75
N ILE A 23 -13.50 -15.48 19.17
CA ILE A 23 -12.93 -16.76 18.72
C ILE A 23 -13.83 -17.97 19.05
N ARG A 24 -14.72 -17.84 20.03
CA ARG A 24 -15.61 -18.92 20.49
C ARG A 24 -16.77 -19.25 19.53
N LYS A 25 -17.09 -18.38 18.57
CA LYS A 25 -18.21 -18.60 17.63
C LYS A 25 -17.71 -19.23 16.33
N ILE A 26 -18.43 -20.23 15.83
CA ILE A 26 -18.09 -20.93 14.56
C ILE A 26 -18.07 -19.94 13.38
N SER A 27 -19.03 -19.01 13.32
CA SER A 27 -19.08 -17.96 12.28
C SER A 27 -17.85 -17.06 12.27
N ALA A 28 -17.32 -16.71 13.45
CA ALA A 28 -16.09 -15.93 13.56
C ALA A 28 -14.87 -16.73 13.10
N LYS A 29 -14.82 -18.03 13.42
CA LYS A 29 -13.76 -18.93 12.97
C LYS A 29 -13.70 -19.04 11.45
N ILE A 30 -14.86 -19.20 10.81
CA ILE A 30 -14.98 -19.22 9.33
C ILE A 30 -14.50 -17.89 8.75
N ALA A 31 -14.94 -16.75 9.29
CA ALA A 31 -14.53 -15.43 8.82
C ALA A 31 -13.01 -15.22 8.91
N ILE A 32 -12.38 -15.65 10.01
CA ILE A 32 -10.93 -15.59 10.20
C ILE A 32 -10.22 -16.48 9.16
N TYR A 33 -10.64 -17.73 8.99
CA TYR A 33 -10.03 -18.63 8.01
C TYR A 33 -10.15 -18.12 6.57
N THR A 34 -11.32 -17.61 6.17
CA THR A 34 -11.49 -17.00 4.84
C THR A 34 -10.60 -15.76 4.66
N THR A 35 -10.44 -14.95 5.71
CA THR A 35 -9.55 -13.78 5.67
C THR A 35 -8.09 -14.19 5.51
N LEU A 36 -7.65 -15.33 6.07
CA LEU A 36 -6.29 -15.84 5.92
C LEU A 36 -6.00 -16.38 4.51
N VAL A 37 -6.99 -16.97 3.84
CA VAL A 37 -6.82 -17.48 2.46
C VAL A 37 -6.53 -16.35 1.48
N ASN A 38 -7.16 -15.17 1.66
CA ASN A 38 -7.03 -14.05 0.74
C ASN A 38 -5.59 -13.57 0.53
N PRO A 39 -4.80 -13.24 1.58
CA PRO A 39 -3.40 -12.86 1.44
C PRO A 39 -2.54 -13.95 0.79
N LEU A 40 -2.76 -15.22 1.12
CA LEU A 40 -1.98 -16.33 0.57
C LEU A 40 -2.10 -16.39 -0.96
N THR A 41 -3.31 -16.31 -1.49
CA THR A 41 -3.53 -16.32 -2.93
C THR A 41 -3.09 -15.00 -3.58
N LYS A 42 -3.42 -13.85 -2.96
CA LYS A 42 -3.06 -12.53 -3.51
C LYS A 42 -1.55 -12.33 -3.60
N TYR A 43 -0.78 -12.84 -2.64
CA TYR A 43 0.67 -12.69 -2.63
C TYR A 43 1.32 -13.27 -3.88
N ALA A 44 0.97 -14.50 -4.26
CA ALA A 44 1.52 -15.16 -5.44
C ALA A 44 1.23 -14.38 -6.74
N VAL A 45 0.01 -13.85 -6.87
CA VAL A 45 -0.43 -13.09 -8.04
C VAL A 45 0.29 -11.74 -8.14
N ILE A 46 0.52 -11.06 -7.01
CA ILE A 46 1.17 -9.73 -6.98
C ILE A 46 2.68 -9.84 -7.20
N ILE A 47 3.34 -10.83 -6.60
CA ILE A 47 4.81 -10.95 -6.68
C ILE A 47 5.28 -11.39 -8.07
N THR A 48 4.49 -12.18 -8.79
CA THR A 48 4.87 -12.70 -10.12
C THR A 48 5.26 -11.62 -11.14
N PRO A 49 4.44 -10.58 -11.40
CA PRO A 49 4.81 -9.51 -12.31
C PRO A 49 5.96 -8.64 -11.77
N ILE A 50 6.07 -8.45 -10.45
CA ILE A 50 7.16 -7.69 -9.83
C ILE A 50 8.49 -8.41 -10.04
N ALA A 51 8.55 -9.71 -9.77
CA ALA A 51 9.74 -10.52 -9.98
C ALA A 51 10.18 -10.51 -11.45
N LYS A 52 9.23 -10.66 -12.38
CA LYS A 52 9.47 -10.54 -13.83
C LYS A 52 10.06 -9.18 -14.20
N ALA A 53 9.47 -8.08 -13.73
CA ALA A 53 9.95 -6.74 -14.04
C ALA A 53 11.38 -6.49 -13.49
N MET A 54 11.70 -7.06 -12.31
CA MET A 54 13.05 -7.01 -11.77
C MET A 54 14.03 -7.85 -12.59
N GLU A 55 13.68 -9.10 -12.93
CA GLU A 55 14.49 -9.98 -13.78
C GLU A 55 14.84 -9.31 -15.13
N ASP A 56 13.85 -8.67 -15.76
CA ASP A 56 14.01 -7.94 -17.03
C ASP A 56 14.88 -6.68 -16.85
N THR A 57 14.68 -5.91 -15.77
CA THR A 57 15.46 -4.70 -15.47
C THR A 57 16.94 -5.00 -15.32
N PHE A 58 17.29 -6.07 -14.62
CA PHE A 58 18.68 -6.47 -14.44
C PHE A 58 19.26 -7.20 -15.67
N ARG A 59 18.49 -7.38 -16.75
CA ARG A 59 18.89 -8.13 -17.96
C ARG A 59 19.44 -9.52 -17.60
N LEU A 60 18.84 -10.16 -16.59
CA LEU A 60 19.23 -11.50 -16.14
C LEU A 60 18.80 -12.52 -17.20
N GLY A 61 19.51 -12.58 -18.32
CA GLY A 61 19.19 -13.49 -19.42
C GLY A 61 19.12 -14.94 -18.94
N ASN A 62 17.93 -15.54 -19.05
CA ASN A 62 17.58 -16.97 -18.98
C ASN A 62 18.19 -17.85 -17.85
N SER A 63 18.91 -17.28 -16.89
CA SER A 63 19.52 -18.04 -15.80
C SER A 63 18.48 -18.32 -14.73
N ARG A 64 17.97 -19.57 -14.71
CA ARG A 64 17.02 -20.04 -13.69
C ARG A 64 17.49 -19.76 -12.26
N PHE A 65 18.80 -19.87 -11.99
CA PHE A 65 19.36 -19.60 -10.67
C PHE A 65 19.18 -18.15 -10.24
N LEU A 66 19.37 -17.21 -11.17
CA LEU A 66 19.25 -15.77 -10.90
C LEU A 66 17.78 -15.35 -10.74
N SER A 67 16.86 -15.93 -11.53
CA SER A 67 15.41 -15.76 -11.32
C SER A 67 14.96 -16.27 -9.95
N ILE A 68 15.43 -17.45 -9.54
CA ILE A 68 15.14 -17.99 -8.20
C ILE A 68 15.70 -17.05 -7.11
N LEU A 69 16.92 -16.55 -7.28
CA LEU A 69 17.56 -15.64 -6.32
C LEU A 69 16.81 -14.31 -6.19
N VAL A 70 16.31 -13.72 -7.28
CA VAL A 70 15.48 -12.51 -7.23
C VAL A 70 14.17 -12.79 -6.49
N ARG A 71 13.50 -13.90 -6.80
CA ARG A 71 12.24 -14.28 -6.14
C ARG A 71 12.41 -14.52 -4.65
N THR A 72 13.47 -15.23 -4.24
CA THR A 72 13.77 -15.45 -2.83
C THR A 72 14.17 -14.14 -2.13
N ALA A 73 14.95 -13.27 -2.77
CA ALA A 73 15.30 -11.96 -2.23
C ALA A 73 14.07 -11.08 -1.98
N ILE A 74 13.12 -11.03 -2.93
CA ILE A 74 11.85 -10.30 -2.74
C ILE A 74 11.09 -10.87 -1.54
N MET A 75 10.94 -12.19 -1.45
CA MET A 75 10.24 -12.82 -0.33
C MET A 75 10.92 -12.62 1.02
N ILE A 76 12.25 -12.66 1.07
CA ILE A 76 13.00 -12.40 2.30
C ILE A 76 12.85 -10.93 2.69
N SER A 77 12.90 -10.01 1.74
CA SER A 77 12.73 -8.57 2.02
C SER A 77 11.34 -8.26 2.59
N THR A 78 10.27 -8.86 2.05
CA THR A 78 8.91 -8.68 2.56
C THR A 78 8.75 -9.30 3.94
N LEU A 79 9.39 -10.45 4.20
CA LEU A 79 9.40 -11.08 5.53
C LEU A 79 10.10 -10.20 6.57
N VAL A 80 11.27 -9.64 6.23
CA VAL A 80 12.00 -8.75 7.14
C VAL A 80 11.16 -7.53 7.51
N VAL A 81 10.52 -6.88 6.53
CA VAL A 81 9.62 -5.74 6.79
C VAL A 81 8.43 -6.13 7.67
N ALA A 82 7.85 -7.31 7.44
CA ALA A 82 6.73 -7.79 8.25
C ALA A 82 7.12 -8.07 9.71
N LEU A 83 8.37 -8.50 9.96
CA LEU A 83 8.89 -8.76 11.30
C LEU A 83 9.31 -7.47 12.03
N THR A 84 9.84 -6.48 11.31
CA THR A 84 10.29 -5.24 11.94
C THR A 84 9.14 -4.32 12.32
N ILE A 85 8.06 -4.28 11.54
CA ILE A 85 6.94 -3.36 11.78
C ILE A 85 5.63 -4.17 11.95
N PRO A 86 5.33 -4.69 13.16
CA PRO A 86 4.14 -5.51 13.40
C PRO A 86 2.82 -4.70 13.42
N PHE A 87 2.88 -3.37 13.24
CA PHE A 87 1.74 -2.48 13.33
C PHE A 87 1.07 -2.23 11.98
N PHE A 88 0.07 -3.04 11.66
CA PHE A 88 -0.68 -2.95 10.39
C PHE A 88 -1.25 -1.56 10.09
N GLY A 89 -1.78 -0.86 11.11
CA GLY A 89 -2.38 0.46 10.93
C GLY A 89 -1.40 1.51 10.41
N TYR A 90 -0.20 1.56 10.99
CA TYR A 90 0.83 2.53 10.59
C TYR A 90 1.42 2.22 9.22
N VAL A 91 1.64 0.93 8.91
CA VAL A 91 2.10 0.51 7.57
C VAL A 91 1.08 0.85 6.49
N MET A 92 -0.21 0.60 6.75
CA MET A 92 -1.28 0.96 5.81
C MET A 92 -1.42 2.48 5.62
N ALA A 93 -1.27 3.26 6.70
CA ALA A 93 -1.27 4.71 6.62
C ALA A 93 -0.12 5.24 5.76
N PHE A 94 1.09 4.70 5.96
CA PHE A 94 2.28 5.03 5.16
C PHE A 94 2.12 4.66 3.68
N ILE A 95 1.69 3.43 3.38
CA ILE A 95 1.45 2.97 2.01
C ILE A 95 0.42 3.86 1.32
N GLY A 96 -0.66 4.22 2.02
CA GLY A 96 -1.70 5.11 1.53
C GLY A 96 -1.17 6.52 1.25
N SER A 97 -0.52 7.15 2.22
CA SER A 97 -0.07 8.54 2.09
C SER A 97 1.05 8.71 1.07
N PHE A 98 2.00 7.77 1.02
CA PHE A 98 3.16 7.90 0.14
C PHE A 98 2.92 7.28 -1.23
N LEU A 99 2.71 5.97 -1.27
CA LEU A 99 2.66 5.21 -2.53
C LEU A 99 1.35 5.50 -3.29
N SER A 100 0.21 5.46 -2.60
CA SER A 100 -1.08 5.66 -3.27
C SER A 100 -1.26 7.09 -3.78
N VAL A 101 -0.89 8.11 -2.99
CA VAL A 101 -1.00 9.51 -3.46
C VAL A 101 -0.08 9.76 -4.64
N THR A 102 1.14 9.23 -4.62
CA THR A 102 2.09 9.40 -5.72
C THR A 102 1.57 8.74 -7.01
N VAL A 103 1.11 7.49 -6.93
CA VAL A 103 0.69 6.72 -8.11
C VAL A 103 -0.69 7.15 -8.62
N SER A 104 -1.66 7.39 -7.73
CA SER A 104 -3.05 7.64 -8.14
C SER A 104 -3.38 9.12 -8.33
N MET A 105 -2.63 10.04 -7.72
CA MET A 105 -2.92 11.48 -7.78
C MET A 105 -1.82 12.21 -8.55
N LEU A 106 -0.56 12.11 -8.13
CA LEU A 106 0.53 12.88 -8.74
C LEU A 106 0.89 12.40 -10.14
N PHE A 107 1.08 11.10 -10.33
CA PHE A 107 1.48 10.52 -11.62
C PHE A 107 0.51 10.83 -12.77
N PRO A 108 -0.81 10.58 -12.68
CA PRO A 108 -1.72 10.90 -13.77
C PRO A 108 -1.82 12.40 -14.04
N CYS A 109 -1.80 13.26 -13.01
CA CYS A 109 -1.80 14.71 -13.20
C CYS A 109 -0.54 15.19 -13.92
N LEU A 110 0.63 14.66 -13.57
CA LEU A 110 1.89 14.97 -14.25
C LEU A 110 1.90 14.45 -15.69
N CYS A 111 1.42 13.23 -15.93
CA CYS A 111 1.30 12.68 -17.27
C CYS A 111 0.35 13.51 -18.15
N TYR A 112 -0.78 13.94 -17.60
CA TYR A 112 -1.74 14.80 -18.30
C TYR A 112 -1.13 16.13 -18.71
N LEU A 113 -0.43 16.81 -17.79
CA LEU A 113 0.25 18.08 -18.09
C LEU A 113 1.41 17.92 -19.08
N ARG A 114 2.10 16.77 -19.07
CA ARG A 114 3.21 16.49 -19.99
C ARG A 114 2.72 16.19 -21.40
N ILE A 115 1.67 15.39 -21.54
CA ILE A 115 1.15 14.99 -22.85
C ILE A 115 0.36 16.12 -23.51
N ASN A 116 -0.45 16.85 -22.73
CA ASN A 116 -1.29 17.92 -23.23
C ASN A 116 -0.61 19.28 -23.04
N THR A 117 0.48 19.52 -23.79
CA THR A 117 1.19 20.80 -23.77
C THR A 117 0.29 21.98 -24.17
N ALA A 118 -0.79 21.74 -24.91
CA ALA A 118 -1.80 22.75 -25.26
C ALA A 118 -2.77 23.07 -24.09
N ALA A 119 -3.09 22.11 -23.21
CA ALA A 119 -3.81 22.37 -21.95
C ALA A 119 -2.99 23.18 -20.93
N ARG A 120 -1.71 23.45 -21.23
CA ARG A 120 -0.92 24.46 -20.51
C ARG A 120 -1.33 25.90 -20.84
N SER A 121 -2.32 26.11 -21.72
CA SER A 121 -2.96 27.41 -21.84
C SER A 121 -3.47 27.85 -20.47
N PHE A 122 -3.27 29.14 -20.13
CA PHE A 122 -3.49 29.76 -18.82
C PHE A 122 -4.98 29.80 -18.43
N GLY A 123 -5.64 28.66 -18.35
CA GLY A 123 -7.07 28.50 -18.03
C GLY A 123 -7.32 27.97 -16.62
N PHE A 124 -8.58 27.97 -16.23
CA PHE A 124 -9.08 27.43 -14.95
C PHE A 124 -8.69 25.96 -14.70
N GLU A 125 -8.57 25.18 -15.78
CA GLU A 125 -8.19 23.76 -15.72
C GLU A 125 -6.79 23.55 -15.13
N LEU A 126 -5.82 24.39 -15.52
CA LEU A 126 -4.46 24.32 -15.00
C LEU A 126 -4.41 24.68 -13.51
N VAL A 127 -5.21 25.65 -13.08
CA VAL A 127 -5.31 26.04 -11.67
C VAL A 127 -5.84 24.87 -10.83
N ILE A 128 -6.86 24.16 -11.30
CA ILE A 128 -7.42 22.99 -10.61
C ILE A 128 -6.38 21.87 -10.52
N ILE A 129 -5.68 21.55 -11.61
CA ILE A 129 -4.66 20.48 -11.64
C ILE A 129 -3.50 20.81 -10.70
N VAL A 130 -3.00 22.05 -10.72
CA VAL A 130 -1.95 22.50 -9.81
C VAL A 130 -2.43 22.45 -8.35
N GLY A 131 -3.68 22.83 -8.09
CA GLY A 131 -4.29 22.69 -6.75
C GLY A 131 -4.31 21.26 -6.25
N ILE A 132 -4.72 20.30 -7.11
CA ILE A 132 -4.71 18.86 -6.81
C ILE A 132 -3.28 18.36 -6.54
N LEU A 133 -2.29 18.80 -7.32
CA LEU A 133 -0.88 18.45 -7.11
C LEU A 133 -0.35 18.96 -5.76
N ILE A 134 -0.65 20.21 -5.40
CA ILE A 134 -0.22 20.80 -4.13
C ILE A 134 -0.89 20.08 -2.96
N ALA A 135 -2.21 19.85 -3.03
CA ALA A 135 -2.95 19.15 -1.99
C ALA A 135 -2.46 17.69 -1.83
N GLY A 136 -2.20 17.00 -2.94
CA GLY A 136 -1.64 15.65 -2.93
C GLY A 136 -0.24 15.62 -2.32
N LEU A 137 0.64 16.54 -2.72
CA LEU A 137 1.99 16.62 -2.16
C LEU A 137 1.97 16.92 -0.66
N PHE A 138 1.10 17.83 -0.22
CA PHE A 138 0.92 18.14 1.20
C PHE A 138 0.43 16.91 1.98
N ALA A 139 -0.59 16.21 1.48
CA ALA A 139 -1.09 14.98 2.10
C ALA A 139 -0.02 13.89 2.16
N ALA A 140 0.80 13.75 1.10
CA ALA A 140 1.88 12.80 1.05
C ALA A 140 2.98 13.12 2.07
N ILE A 141 3.42 14.37 2.17
CA ILE A 141 4.46 14.80 3.13
C ILE A 141 3.96 14.62 4.56
N VAL A 142 2.80 15.19 4.88
CA VAL A 142 2.25 15.15 6.24
C VAL A 142 1.97 13.71 6.67
N GLY A 143 1.27 12.93 5.82
CA GLY A 143 0.92 11.55 6.13
C GLY A 143 2.14 10.63 6.26
N THR A 144 3.16 10.85 5.44
CA THR A 144 4.41 10.08 5.52
C THR A 144 5.18 10.43 6.79
N TYR A 145 5.30 11.71 7.13
CA TYR A 145 5.97 12.16 8.34
C TYR A 145 5.28 11.63 9.60
N THR A 146 3.96 11.72 9.68
CA THR A 146 3.21 11.22 10.84
C THR A 146 3.33 9.71 10.98
N SER A 147 3.22 8.97 9.87
CA SER A 147 3.31 7.50 9.91
C SER A 147 4.71 7.03 10.31
N ILE A 148 5.77 7.64 9.76
CA ILE A 148 7.16 7.30 10.12
C ILE A 148 7.42 7.62 11.60
N LYS A 149 6.98 8.79 12.08
CA LYS A 149 7.13 9.17 13.49
C LYS A 149 6.42 8.19 14.41
N GLN A 150 5.23 7.74 14.04
CA GLN A 150 4.48 6.73 14.80
C GLN A 150 5.15 5.36 14.79
N ILE A 151 5.73 4.94 13.66
CA ILE A 151 6.49 3.69 13.56
C ILE A 151 7.71 3.76 14.47
N ILE A 152 8.49 4.84 14.43
CA ILE A 152 9.70 4.99 15.25
C ILE A 152 9.37 5.05 16.75
N ASN A 153 8.31 5.76 17.14
CA ASN A 153 7.93 5.87 18.55
C ASN A 153 7.39 4.56 19.15
N HIS A 154 6.90 3.64 18.31
CA HIS A 154 6.33 2.37 18.74
C HIS A 154 7.21 1.14 18.43
N LEU A 155 8.34 1.33 17.75
CA LEU A 155 9.39 0.34 17.57
C LEU A 155 10.19 0.18 18.87
#